data_AF-A0A6J4CX42-F1
#
_entry.id   AF-A0A6J4CX42-F1
#
_cell.length_a   1.000
_cell.length_b   1.000
_cell.length_c   1.000
_cell.angle_alpha   90.00
_cell.angle_beta   90.00
_cell.angle_gamma   90.00
#
_symmetry.space_group_name_H-M   'P 1'
#
loop_
_entity.id
_entity.type
_entity.pdbx_description
1 polymer ?
#
loop_
_entity_poly.entity_id
_entity_poly.type
_entity_poly.pdbx_seq_one_letter_code
_entity_poly.pdbx_strand_id
1 'polypeptide(L)'
;MIINIQDNRELQAARRAILCSHVFLVLLLLSTTYTFAWLQKSHAGDVASAFKNLHQTWIGFYLCMWFSVFVCQIFGYYKLAKVGRNLLIFRCIAFPYIADAILSLGLFLILPNASVTTLFNSKIITFFLYTYYSCKLFYELSRVTQEHFFRQGILLLSLSLSLLLFTVVLSQRALLAFLFLIGILVGWGMIFIGFYRLKYISTH
;
A
#
# COMPACT_ATOMS: atom_id res chain seq x y z
N MET A 1 25.25 15.94 -2.45
CA MET A 1 24.70 17.11 -3.19
C MET A 1 23.22 17.23 -2.84
N ILE A 2 22.70 18.43 -2.58
CA ILE A 2 21.29 18.63 -2.21
C ILE A 2 20.56 19.16 -3.44
N ILE A 3 19.48 18.49 -3.85
CA ILE A 3 18.64 18.89 -4.98
C ILE A 3 17.33 19.42 -4.43
N ASN A 4 17.01 20.68 -4.74
CA ASN A 4 15.73 21.30 -4.40
C ASN A 4 14.65 20.87 -5.41
N ILE A 5 13.47 20.51 -4.89
CA ILE A 5 12.33 20.05 -5.69
C ILE A 5 11.70 21.21 -6.46
N GLN A 6 11.73 22.43 -5.92
CA GLN A 6 11.16 23.59 -6.63
C GLN A 6 11.90 23.87 -7.95
N ASP A 7 13.18 23.55 -8.00
CA ASP A 7 14.04 23.82 -9.16
C ASP A 7 14.08 22.64 -10.15
N ASN A 8 13.51 21.49 -9.79
CA ASN A 8 13.57 20.28 -10.60
C ASN A 8 12.16 19.74 -10.96
N ARG A 9 11.79 19.91 -12.25
CA ARG A 9 10.50 19.45 -12.78
C ARG A 9 10.28 17.94 -12.67
N GLU A 10 11.34 17.13 -12.76
CA GLU A 10 11.22 15.67 -12.62
C GLU A 10 10.83 15.27 -11.20
N LEU A 11 11.42 15.92 -10.19
CA LEU A 11 11.08 15.70 -8.79
C LEU A 11 9.67 16.18 -8.42
N GLN A 12 9.20 17.28 -9.01
CA GLN A 12 7.82 17.71 -8.84
C GLN A 12 6.82 16.71 -9.42
N ALA A 13 7.12 16.18 -10.62
CA ALA A 13 6.32 15.13 -11.24
C ALA A 13 6.33 13.85 -10.40
N ALA A 14 7.50 13.45 -9.87
CA ALA A 14 7.64 12.31 -8.97
C ALA A 14 6.75 12.47 -7.72
N ARG A 15 6.85 13.61 -7.04
CA ARG A 15 6.05 13.93 -5.85
C ARG A 15 4.55 13.89 -6.16
N ARG A 16 4.11 14.52 -7.25
CA ARG A 16 2.70 14.51 -7.65
C ARG A 16 2.20 13.10 -7.93
N ALA A 17 2.96 12.29 -8.67
CA ALA A 17 2.59 10.90 -8.95
C ALA A 17 2.47 10.06 -7.68
N ILE A 18 3.41 10.18 -6.74
CA ILE A 18 3.35 9.49 -5.45
C ILE A 18 2.12 9.95 -4.64
N LEU A 19 1.85 11.25 -4.57
CA LEU A 19 0.66 11.75 -3.85
C LEU A 19 -0.64 11.23 -4.51
N CYS A 20 -0.72 11.21 -5.84
CA CYS A 20 -1.85 10.63 -6.55
C CYS A 20 -2.02 9.14 -6.23
N SER A 21 -0.94 8.35 -6.15
CA SER A 21 -1.05 6.94 -5.78
C SER A 21 -1.61 6.75 -4.37
N HIS A 22 -1.28 7.64 -3.44
CA HIS A 22 -1.81 7.59 -2.08
C HIS A 22 -3.33 7.87 -2.07
N VAL A 23 -3.80 8.85 -2.87
CA VAL A 23 -5.23 9.12 -3.04
C VAL A 23 -5.95 7.92 -3.66
N PHE A 24 -5.40 7.33 -4.72
CA PHE A 24 -5.99 6.13 -5.33
C PHE A 24 -6.03 4.96 -4.36
N LEU A 25 -5.02 4.78 -3.51
CA LEU A 25 -4.99 3.72 -2.51
C LEU A 25 -6.05 3.92 -1.42
N VAL A 26 -6.29 5.17 -0.99
CA VAL A 26 -7.40 5.49 -0.06
C VAL A 26 -8.76 5.20 -0.71
N LEU A 27 -8.97 5.62 -1.96
CA LEU A 27 -10.21 5.32 -2.69
C LEU A 27 -10.41 3.81 -2.87
N LEU A 28 -9.34 3.09 -3.16
CA LEU A 28 -9.34 1.64 -3.26
C LEU A 28 -9.73 1.02 -1.90
N LEU A 29 -9.12 1.46 -0.80
CA LEU A 29 -9.45 1.01 0.55
C LEU A 29 -10.94 1.23 0.86
N LEU A 30 -11.46 2.42 0.60
CA LEU A 30 -12.88 2.75 0.78
C LEU A 30 -13.80 1.86 -0.07
N SER A 31 -13.41 1.60 -1.33
CA SER A 31 -14.17 0.69 -2.20
C SER A 31 -14.19 -0.73 -1.65
N THR A 32 -13.06 -1.23 -1.14
CA THR A 32 -12.96 -2.58 -0.55
C THR A 32 -13.71 -2.74 0.76
N THR A 33 -13.69 -1.71 1.62
CA THR A 33 -14.44 -1.76 2.89
C THR A 33 -15.93 -1.65 2.65
N TYR A 34 -16.36 -0.84 1.69
CA TYR A 34 -17.75 -0.75 1.26
C TYR A 34 -18.26 -2.08 0.70
N THR A 35 -17.51 -2.71 -0.21
CA THR A 35 -17.90 -4.03 -0.76
C THR A 35 -17.93 -5.09 0.33
N PHE A 36 -16.96 -5.11 1.24
CA PHE A 36 -16.95 -6.06 2.36
C PHE A 36 -18.12 -5.86 3.33
N ALA A 37 -18.44 -4.61 3.68
CA ALA A 37 -19.59 -4.29 4.55
C ALA A 37 -20.92 -4.64 3.88
N TRP A 38 -21.04 -4.43 2.57
CA TRP A 38 -22.20 -4.84 1.77
C TRP A 38 -22.34 -6.37 1.75
N LEU A 39 -21.23 -7.09 1.55
CA LEU A 39 -21.19 -8.56 1.58
C LEU A 39 -21.60 -9.12 2.96
N GLN A 40 -21.16 -8.50 4.07
CA GLN A 40 -21.56 -8.91 5.41
C GLN A 40 -23.06 -8.71 5.71
N LYS A 41 -23.65 -7.62 5.20
CA LYS A 41 -25.09 -7.34 5.35
C LYS A 41 -25.97 -8.30 4.56
N SER A 42 -25.45 -8.88 3.47
CA SER A 42 -26.11 -9.96 2.74
C SER A 42 -26.02 -11.28 3.53
N HIS A 43 -26.72 -11.35 4.66
CA HIS A 43 -26.92 -12.59 5.43
C HIS A 43 -27.75 -13.60 4.61
N ALA A 44 -27.10 -14.38 3.73
CA ALA A 44 -27.51 -15.72 3.28
C ALA A 44 -26.75 -16.11 2.00
N GLY A 45 -26.03 -17.22 2.04
CA GLY A 45 -25.67 -18.00 0.85
C GLY A 45 -24.44 -17.53 0.08
N ASP A 46 -23.29 -18.07 0.47
CA ASP A 46 -22.11 -18.27 -0.39
C ASP A 46 -21.46 -16.98 -0.94
N VAL A 47 -20.31 -16.57 -0.37
CA VAL A 47 -19.49 -15.43 -0.83
C VAL A 47 -19.18 -15.51 -2.33
N ALA A 48 -19.10 -16.73 -2.88
CA ALA A 48 -18.94 -16.98 -4.30
C ALA A 48 -20.11 -16.47 -5.16
N SER A 49 -21.35 -16.57 -4.66
CA SER A 49 -22.55 -16.08 -5.35
C SER A 49 -22.62 -14.55 -5.38
N ALA A 50 -22.20 -13.90 -4.29
CA ALA A 50 -22.15 -12.45 -4.19
C ALA A 50 -21.02 -11.84 -5.03
N PHE A 51 -19.88 -12.54 -5.18
CA PHE A 51 -18.85 -12.19 -6.17
C PHE A 51 -19.34 -12.35 -7.61
N LYS A 52 -20.15 -13.38 -7.90
CA LYS A 52 -20.74 -13.60 -9.22
C LYS A 52 -21.76 -12.52 -9.59
N ASN A 53 -22.44 -11.95 -8.59
CA ASN A 53 -23.36 -10.83 -8.73
C ASN A 53 -22.67 -9.46 -8.72
N LEU A 54 -21.35 -9.39 -8.48
CA LEU A 54 -20.61 -8.15 -8.61
C LEU A 54 -20.60 -7.76 -10.10
N HIS A 55 -21.29 -6.67 -10.44
CA HIS A 55 -21.39 -6.22 -11.84
C HIS A 55 -19.99 -6.13 -12.46
N GLN A 56 -19.80 -6.66 -13.66
CA GLN A 56 -18.50 -6.73 -14.34
C GLN A 56 -17.77 -5.36 -14.41
N THR A 57 -18.54 -4.27 -14.40
CA THR A 57 -18.06 -2.89 -14.31
C THR A 57 -17.33 -2.56 -13.00
N TRP A 58 -17.77 -3.09 -11.85
CA TRP A 58 -17.11 -2.89 -10.55
C TRP A 58 -15.76 -3.58 -10.46
N ILE A 59 -15.65 -4.79 -11.04
CA ILE A 59 -14.37 -5.51 -11.14
C ILE A 59 -13.41 -4.72 -12.05
N GLY A 60 -13.90 -4.24 -13.20
CA GLY A 60 -13.10 -3.40 -14.10
C GLY A 60 -12.62 -2.11 -13.43
N PHE A 61 -13.49 -1.42 -12.70
CA PHE A 61 -13.13 -0.24 -11.91
C PHE A 61 -12.07 -0.55 -10.85
N TYR A 62 -12.25 -1.63 -10.08
CA TYR A 62 -11.32 -2.07 -9.05
C TYR A 62 -9.92 -2.37 -9.63
N LEU A 63 -9.86 -3.10 -10.75
CA LEU A 63 -8.60 -3.38 -11.44
C LEU A 63 -7.95 -2.12 -12.01
N CYS A 64 -8.75 -1.20 -12.56
CA CYS A 64 -8.26 0.09 -13.06
C CYS A 64 -7.65 0.95 -11.93
N MET A 65 -8.26 0.94 -10.75
CA MET A 65 -7.72 1.62 -9.56
C MET A 65 -6.41 1.00 -9.10
N TRP A 66 -6.33 -0.33 -9.01
CA TRP A 66 -5.07 -1.03 -8.71
C TRP A 66 -3.97 -0.71 -9.72
N PHE A 67 -4.30 -0.73 -11.01
CA PHE A 67 -3.36 -0.39 -12.07
C PHE A 67 -2.90 1.07 -11.96
N SER A 68 -3.81 2.00 -11.65
CA SER A 68 -3.48 3.41 -11.44
C SER A 68 -2.54 3.61 -10.24
N VAL A 69 -2.78 2.91 -9.12
CA VAL A 69 -1.86 2.90 -7.96
C VAL A 69 -0.48 2.42 -8.39
N PHE A 70 -0.42 1.28 -9.08
CA PHE A 70 0.83 0.68 -9.55
C PHE A 70 1.61 1.65 -10.46
N VAL A 71 0.97 2.17 -11.50
CA VAL A 71 1.61 3.07 -12.47
C VAL A 71 2.13 4.34 -11.77
N CYS A 72 1.30 4.97 -10.94
CA CYS A 72 1.69 6.18 -10.22
C CYS A 72 2.85 5.93 -9.24
N GLN A 73 2.84 4.81 -8.51
CA GLN A 73 3.94 4.44 -7.63
C GLN A 73 5.23 4.17 -8.41
N ILE A 74 5.19 3.27 -9.39
CA ILE A 74 6.38 2.90 -10.18
C ILE A 74 6.97 4.12 -10.87
N PHE A 75 6.16 4.92 -11.55
CA PHE A 75 6.63 6.15 -12.21
C PHE A 75 7.21 7.16 -11.20
N GLY A 76 6.50 7.39 -10.11
CA GLY A 76 6.90 8.35 -9.08
C GLY A 76 8.22 7.97 -8.42
N TYR A 77 8.32 6.75 -7.91
CA TYR A 77 9.51 6.25 -7.23
C TYR A 77 10.69 5.98 -8.18
N TYR A 78 10.44 5.63 -9.44
CA TYR A 78 11.49 5.56 -10.46
C TYR A 78 12.15 6.92 -10.68
N LYS A 79 11.35 7.96 -10.91
CA LYS A 79 11.87 9.32 -11.08
C LYS A 79 12.58 9.82 -9.81
N LEU A 80 12.01 9.53 -8.64
CA LEU A 80 12.61 9.86 -7.36
C LEU A 80 13.99 9.21 -7.20
N ALA A 81 14.11 7.91 -7.50
CA ALA A 81 15.35 7.16 -7.44
C ALA A 81 16.38 7.64 -8.48
N LYS A 82 15.92 7.96 -9.70
CA LYS A 82 16.78 8.48 -10.78
C LYS A 82 17.42 9.80 -10.39
N VAL A 83 16.62 10.77 -9.92
CA VAL A 83 17.13 12.10 -9.54
C VAL A 83 17.92 12.04 -8.23
N GLY A 84 17.44 11.28 -7.24
CA GLY A 84 18.13 11.07 -5.97
C GLY A 84 19.35 10.16 -6.04
N ARG A 85 19.66 9.59 -7.22
CA ARG A 85 20.72 8.59 -7.45
C ARG A 85 20.67 7.42 -6.47
N ASN A 86 19.47 7.06 -6.04
CA ASN A 86 19.27 6.04 -5.01
C ASN A 86 18.31 4.95 -5.51
N LEU A 87 18.89 3.97 -6.18
CA LEU A 87 18.17 2.80 -6.72
C LEU A 87 17.47 1.97 -5.64
N LEU A 88 17.89 2.07 -4.37
CA LEU A 88 17.28 1.33 -3.28
C LEU A 88 15.81 1.75 -3.08
N ILE A 89 15.50 3.03 -3.26
CA ILE A 89 14.13 3.57 -3.18
C ILE A 89 13.23 2.85 -4.20
N PHE A 90 13.67 2.80 -5.46
CA PHE A 90 12.89 2.14 -6.52
C PHE A 90 12.77 0.64 -6.28
N ARG A 91 13.86 -0.03 -5.88
CA ARG A 91 13.86 -1.47 -5.60
C ARG A 91 12.85 -1.83 -4.50
N CYS A 92 12.75 -1.02 -3.45
CA CYS A 92 11.81 -1.29 -2.36
C CYS A 92 10.33 -1.19 -2.78
N ILE A 93 10.02 -0.47 -3.84
CA ILE A 93 8.64 -0.41 -4.37
C ILE A 93 8.40 -1.46 -5.45
N ALA A 94 9.35 -1.65 -6.38
CA ALA A 94 9.16 -2.55 -7.51
C ALA A 94 9.21 -4.04 -7.11
N PHE A 95 10.09 -4.40 -6.18
CA PHE A 95 10.32 -5.81 -5.83
C PHE A 95 9.08 -6.50 -5.23
N PRO A 96 8.30 -5.88 -4.32
CA PRO A 96 7.03 -6.44 -3.87
C PRO A 96 6.02 -6.74 -4.97
N TYR A 97 5.88 -5.85 -5.96
CA TYR A 97 5.00 -6.08 -7.10
C TYR A 97 5.44 -7.27 -7.95
N ILE A 98 6.75 -7.37 -8.23
CA ILE A 98 7.31 -8.48 -9.00
C ILE A 98 7.13 -9.80 -8.23
N ALA A 99 7.45 -9.81 -6.94
CA ALA A 99 7.29 -10.99 -6.09
C ALA A 99 5.82 -11.42 -6.02
N ASP A 100 4.88 -10.49 -5.85
CA ASP A 100 3.46 -10.83 -5.84
C ASP A 100 2.96 -11.40 -7.17
N ALA A 101 3.43 -10.86 -8.31
CA ALA A 101 3.08 -11.37 -9.63
C ALA A 101 3.61 -12.79 -9.84
N ILE A 102 4.88 -13.06 -9.47
CA ILE A 102 5.49 -14.38 -9.59
C ILE A 102 4.79 -15.38 -8.66
N LEU A 103 4.52 -15.00 -7.40
CA LEU A 103 3.82 -15.86 -6.45
C LEU A 103 2.39 -16.16 -6.90
N SER A 104 1.68 -15.14 -7.40
CA SER A 104 0.32 -15.31 -7.91
C SER A 104 0.28 -16.22 -9.15
N LEU A 105 1.23 -16.04 -10.08
CA LEU A 105 1.36 -16.90 -11.27
C LEU A 105 1.72 -18.33 -10.88
N GLY A 106 2.71 -18.52 -9.99
CA GLY A 106 3.11 -19.83 -9.51
C GLY A 106 1.95 -20.56 -8.81
N LEU A 107 1.18 -19.85 -7.99
CA LEU A 107 0.00 -20.41 -7.32
C LEU A 107 -1.09 -20.83 -8.32
N PHE A 108 -1.34 -20.00 -9.34
CA PHE A 108 -2.28 -20.33 -10.41
C PHE A 108 -1.87 -21.57 -11.21
N LEU A 109 -0.57 -21.73 -11.49
CA LEU A 109 -0.04 -22.87 -12.24
C LEU A 109 0.00 -24.16 -11.42
N ILE A 110 0.36 -24.09 -10.12
CA ILE A 110 0.52 -25.27 -9.25
C ILE A 110 -0.83 -25.72 -8.68
N LEU A 111 -1.72 -24.78 -8.34
CA LEU A 111 -3.01 -25.03 -7.71
C LEU A 111 -4.14 -24.34 -8.50
N PRO A 112 -4.44 -24.79 -9.72
CA PRO A 112 -5.45 -24.16 -10.59
C PRO A 112 -6.86 -24.17 -9.98
N ASN A 113 -7.15 -25.09 -9.06
CA ASN A 113 -8.42 -25.22 -8.35
C ASN A 113 -8.32 -24.84 -6.86
N ALA A 114 -7.37 -23.97 -6.50
CA ALA A 114 -7.20 -23.50 -5.12
C ALA A 114 -8.49 -22.85 -4.60
N SER A 115 -8.89 -23.22 -3.38
CA SER A 115 -9.99 -22.53 -2.69
C SER A 115 -9.63 -21.06 -2.41
N VAL A 116 -10.64 -20.21 -2.27
CA VAL A 116 -10.46 -18.79 -1.89
C VAL A 116 -9.65 -18.65 -0.59
N THR A 117 -9.83 -19.57 0.36
CA THR A 117 -9.08 -19.60 1.61
C THR A 117 -7.59 -19.89 1.40
N THR A 118 -7.27 -20.82 0.50
CA THR A 118 -5.88 -21.14 0.13
C THR A 118 -5.21 -19.95 -0.57
N LEU A 119 -5.94 -19.28 -1.47
CA LEU A 119 -5.49 -18.05 -2.12
C LEU A 119 -5.24 -16.94 -1.09
N PHE A 120 -6.15 -16.76 -0.13
CA PHE A 120 -6.01 -15.77 0.94
C PHE A 120 -4.79 -16.06 1.84
N ASN A 121 -4.59 -17.31 2.24
CA ASN A 121 -3.45 -17.72 3.05
C ASN A 121 -2.12 -17.47 2.34
N SER A 122 -2.06 -17.69 1.02
CA SER A 122 -0.85 -17.38 0.23
C SER A 122 -0.50 -15.89 0.24
N LYS A 123 -1.52 -15.01 0.28
CA LYS A 123 -1.35 -13.56 0.30
C LYS A 123 -0.80 -13.04 1.63
N ILE A 124 -0.80 -13.84 2.70
CA ILE A 124 -0.14 -13.50 3.96
C ILE A 124 1.37 -13.32 3.73
N ILE A 125 1.99 -14.19 2.91
CA ILE A 125 3.42 -14.10 2.59
C ILE A 125 3.69 -12.80 1.84
N THR A 126 2.88 -12.49 0.82
CA THR A 126 2.99 -11.25 0.08
C THR A 126 2.81 -10.04 1.00
N PHE A 127 1.85 -10.09 1.92
CA PHE A 127 1.60 -9.02 2.89
C PHE A 127 2.86 -8.70 3.72
N PHE A 128 3.50 -9.70 4.32
CA PHE A 128 4.75 -9.48 5.07
C PHE A 128 5.87 -8.91 4.20
N LEU A 129 5.94 -9.33 2.93
CA LEU A 129 6.91 -8.81 1.99
C LEU A 129 6.65 -7.33 1.69
N TYR A 130 5.41 -6.93 1.42
CA TYR A 130 5.03 -5.51 1.28
C TYR A 130 5.34 -4.71 2.54
N THR A 131 5.05 -5.23 3.73
CA THR A 131 5.35 -4.56 5.01
C THR A 131 6.86 -4.33 5.18
N TYR A 132 7.67 -5.38 4.99
CA TYR A 132 9.12 -5.29 5.12
C TYR A 132 9.72 -4.24 4.18
N TYR A 133 9.34 -4.28 2.91
CA TYR A 133 9.87 -3.36 1.91
C TYR A 133 9.34 -1.93 2.09
N SER A 134 8.11 -1.76 2.57
CA SER A 134 7.57 -0.44 2.94
C SER A 134 8.34 0.16 4.12
N CYS A 135 8.64 -0.64 5.16
CA CYS A 135 9.50 -0.21 6.26
C CYS A 135 10.85 0.27 5.75
N LYS A 136 11.52 -0.55 4.93
CA LYS A 136 12.82 -0.19 4.36
C LYS A 136 12.77 1.08 3.51
N LEU A 137 11.72 1.23 2.68
CA LEU A 137 11.50 2.41 1.85
C LEU A 137 11.36 3.69 2.68
N PHE A 138 10.50 3.69 3.69
CA PHE A 138 10.21 4.91 4.47
C PHE A 138 11.36 5.29 5.41
N TYR A 139 12.13 4.32 5.89
CA TYR A 139 13.40 4.60 6.56
C TYR A 139 14.41 5.25 5.62
N GLU A 140 14.54 4.73 4.41
CA GLU A 140 15.43 5.27 3.39
C GLU A 140 15.01 6.68 2.96
N LEU A 141 13.71 6.90 2.75
CA LEU A 141 13.16 8.23 2.47
C LEU A 141 13.43 9.19 3.62
N SER A 142 13.20 8.80 4.87
CA SER A 142 13.51 9.66 6.03
C SER A 142 14.99 10.05 6.06
N ARG A 143 15.91 9.13 5.71
CA ARG A 143 17.35 9.39 5.62
C ARG A 143 17.70 10.38 4.50
N VAL A 144 17.18 10.14 3.29
CA VAL A 144 17.52 10.91 2.08
C VAL A 144 16.89 12.31 2.08
N THR A 145 15.74 12.46 2.75
CA THR A 145 14.96 13.70 2.76
C THR A 145 15.11 14.49 4.07
N GLN A 146 15.70 13.87 5.10
CA GLN A 146 15.77 14.38 6.48
C GLN A 146 14.41 14.67 7.12
N GLU A 147 13.32 14.17 6.52
CA GLU A 147 11.96 14.31 7.05
C GLU A 147 11.64 13.16 8.01
N HIS A 148 11.35 13.49 9.27
CA HIS A 148 11.03 12.50 10.31
C HIS A 148 9.63 11.89 10.15
N PHE A 149 8.73 12.56 9.43
CA PHE A 149 7.34 12.11 9.23
C PHE A 149 7.25 10.73 8.58
N PHE A 150 8.15 10.40 7.64
CA PHE A 150 8.17 9.07 7.01
C PHE A 150 8.47 7.96 8.02
N ARG A 151 9.48 8.15 8.86
CA ARG A 151 9.87 7.17 9.89
C ARG A 151 8.80 7.04 10.97
N GLN A 152 8.27 8.15 11.46
CA GLN A 152 7.22 8.13 12.47
C GLN A 152 5.93 7.49 11.94
N GLY A 153 5.54 7.83 10.71
CA GLY A 153 4.35 7.27 10.07
C GLY A 153 4.43 5.76 9.89
N ILE A 154 5.57 5.23 9.41
CA ILE A 154 5.72 3.78 9.22
C ILE A 154 5.83 3.01 10.54
N LEU A 155 6.42 3.60 11.58
CA LEU A 155 6.43 3.02 12.92
C LEU A 155 5.02 2.94 13.52
N LEU A 156 4.24 4.02 13.39
CA LEU A 156 2.86 4.05 13.86
C LEU A 156 1.99 3.05 13.09
N LEU A 157 2.17 2.92 11.78
CA LEU A 157 1.51 1.91 10.96
C LEU A 157 1.87 0.49 11.42
N SER A 158 3.16 0.22 11.59
CA SER A 158 3.63 -1.11 11.99
C SER A 158 3.11 -1.49 13.37
N LEU A 159 3.14 -0.55 14.32
CA LEU A 159 2.60 -0.74 15.67
C LEU A 159 1.09 -0.97 15.64
N SER A 160 0.35 -0.11 14.94
CA SER A 160 -1.12 -0.21 14.84
C SER A 160 -1.54 -1.53 14.18
N LEU A 161 -0.80 -1.98 13.17
CA LEU A 161 -1.09 -3.22 12.46
C LEU A 161 -0.72 -4.47 13.27
N SER A 162 0.40 -4.42 14.02
CA SER A 162 0.80 -5.51 14.92
C SER A 162 -0.21 -5.68 16.07
N LEU A 163 -0.68 -4.57 16.64
CA LEU A 163 -1.69 -4.58 17.69
C LEU A 163 -3.07 -5.01 17.17
N LEU A 164 -3.44 -4.59 15.95
CA LEU A 164 -4.66 -5.06 15.30
C LEU A 164 -4.64 -6.59 15.13
N LEU A 165 -3.53 -7.16 14.64
CA LEU A 165 -3.38 -8.61 14.51
C LEU A 165 -3.49 -9.32 15.87
N PHE A 166 -2.87 -8.78 16.92
CA PHE A 166 -2.93 -9.35 18.27
C PHE A 166 -4.36 -9.32 18.87
N THR A 167 -5.11 -8.24 18.65
CA THR A 167 -6.49 -8.12 19.17
C THR A 167 -7.51 -8.95 18.43
N VAL A 168 -7.33 -9.17 17.11
CA VAL A 168 -8.15 -10.12 16.34
C VAL A 168 -8.01 -11.53 16.90
N VAL A 169 -6.80 -11.94 17.31
CA VAL A 169 -6.55 -13.25 17.93
C VAL A 169 -7.21 -13.38 19.30
N LEU A 170 -7.32 -12.29 20.05
CA LEU A 170 -7.90 -12.27 21.41
C LEU A 170 -9.42 -12.05 21.46
N SER A 171 -10.11 -12.03 20.31
CA SER A 171 -11.58 -11.86 20.20
C SER A 171 -12.14 -10.61 20.90
N GLN A 172 -11.36 -9.53 21.00
CA GLN A 172 -11.76 -8.33 21.74
C GLN A 172 -12.48 -7.26 20.88
N ARG A 173 -13.28 -6.46 21.59
CA ARG A 173 -14.38 -5.58 21.15
C ARG A 173 -14.04 -4.59 20.03
N ALA A 174 -15.07 -4.22 19.26
CA ALA A 174 -15.07 -3.25 18.16
C ALA A 174 -14.42 -1.88 18.47
N LEU A 175 -14.40 -1.45 19.75
CA LEU A 175 -13.77 -0.20 20.18
C LEU A 175 -12.23 -0.21 19.95
N LEU A 176 -11.57 -1.34 20.21
CA LEU A 176 -10.13 -1.49 20.00
C LEU A 176 -9.78 -1.47 18.51
N ALA A 177 -10.57 -2.15 17.69
CA ALA A 177 -10.42 -2.13 16.24
C ALA A 177 -10.55 -0.70 15.67
N PHE A 178 -11.45 0.12 16.21
CA PHE A 178 -11.60 1.53 15.82
C PHE A 178 -10.36 2.37 16.16
N LEU A 179 -9.80 2.22 17.36
CA LEU A 179 -8.58 2.92 17.77
C LEU A 179 -7.38 2.58 16.87
N PHE A 180 -7.22 1.31 16.48
CA PHE A 180 -6.15 0.93 15.56
C PHE A 180 -6.36 1.47 14.15
N LEU A 181 -7.61 1.56 13.70
CA LEU A 181 -7.94 2.17 12.41
C LEU A 181 -7.56 3.66 12.39
N ILE A 182 -7.77 4.39 13.50
CA ILE A 182 -7.26 5.76 13.67
C ILE A 182 -5.74 5.77 13.58
N GLY A 183 -5.04 4.87 14.28
CA GLY A 183 -3.57 4.79 14.23
C GLY A 183 -3.03 4.54 12.81
N ILE A 184 -3.70 3.67 12.05
CA ILE A 184 -3.39 3.43 10.63
C ILE A 184 -3.61 4.70 9.80
N LEU A 185 -4.75 5.38 9.96
CA LEU A 185 -5.05 6.62 9.24
C LEU A 185 -4.04 7.73 9.56
N VAL A 186 -3.68 7.90 10.84
CA VAL A 186 -2.68 8.89 11.26
C VAL A 186 -1.32 8.54 10.67
N GLY A 187 -0.89 7.28 10.74
CA GLY A 187 0.39 6.86 10.16
C GLY A 187 0.45 7.07 8.65
N TRP A 188 -0.64 6.79 7.94
CA TRP A 188 -0.80 7.13 6.52
C TRP A 188 -0.75 8.64 6.27
N GLY A 189 -1.43 9.43 7.10
CA GLY A 189 -1.42 10.90 7.03
C GLY A 189 -0.01 11.47 7.22
N MET A 190 0.79 10.90 8.12
CA MET A 190 2.18 11.32 8.32
C MET A 190 3.04 11.05 7.08
N ILE A 191 2.89 9.88 6.44
CA ILE A 191 3.60 9.57 5.18
C ILE A 191 3.19 10.55 4.08
N PHE A 192 1.89 10.82 3.95
CA PHE A 192 1.37 11.78 2.98
C PHE A 192 1.93 13.19 3.22
N ILE A 193 1.94 13.65 4.48
CA ILE A 193 2.52 14.94 4.89
C ILE A 193 4.02 14.97 4.59
N GLY A 194 4.75 13.87 4.80
CA GLY A 194 6.16 13.77 4.44
C GLY A 194 6.40 14.03 2.96
N PHE A 195 5.59 13.47 2.08
CA PHE A 195 5.66 13.76 0.64
C PHE A 195 5.21 15.17 0.28
N TYR A 196 4.18 15.70 0.95
CA TYR A 196 3.69 17.06 0.71
C TYR A 196 4.74 18.12 1.11
N ARG A 197 5.40 17.93 2.25
CA ARG A 197 6.45 18.81 2.79
C ARG A 197 7.82 18.58 2.17
N LEU A 198 7.95 17.58 1.31
CA LEU A 198 9.20 17.27 0.64
C LEU A 198 9.69 18.49 -0.16
N LYS A 199 10.79 19.09 0.32
CA LYS A 199 11.44 20.27 -0.28
C LYS A 199 12.74 19.91 -1.01
N TYR A 200 13.51 18.97 -0.48
CA TYR A 200 14.82 18.62 -1.02
C TYR A 200 15.11 17.12 -0.90
N ILE A 201 16.09 16.66 -1.67
CA ILE A 201 16.66 15.31 -1.60
C ILE A 201 18.18 15.43 -1.54
N SER A 202 18.79 14.73 -0.59
CA SER A 202 20.24 14.56 -0.49
C SER A 202 20.69 13.38 -1.36
N THR A 203 21.54 13.63 -2.33
CA THR A 203 22.28 12.57 -3.03
C THR A 203 23.53 12.27 -2.20
N HIS A 204 23.57 11.10 -1.56
CA HIS A 204 24.79 10.52 -1.02
C HIS A 204 25.61 9.89 -2.14
#